data_AF-A0A2U1KP29-F1
#
_entry.id   AF-A0A2U1KP29-F1
#
_cell.length_a   1.000
_cell.length_b   1.000
_cell.length_c   1.000
_cell.angle_alpha   90.00
_cell.angle_beta   90.00
_cell.angle_gamma   90.00
#
_symmetry.space_group_name_H-M   'P 1'
#
loop_
_entity.id
_entity.type
_entity.pdbx_description
1 polymer ?
#
loop_
_entity_poly.entity_id
_entity_poly.type
_entity_poly.pdbx_seq_one_letter_code
_entity_poly.pdbx_strand_id
1 'polypeptide(L)'
;MYTSKINYGQHSSVGLSSRIFIKVINLTANIYNALSIKLDLEKHNFISWSSFFKIHLGSLGLKHHIEEKASSSTPDPEWSKLDDLIKMWILGSLCDSLQEQVVSTPGFAKDLWDHLENLFHDNKDARAINLDNELRSITIGNMTINEYCTKIKSMADRLKNLGSPLMV
;
A
#
# COMPACT_ATOMS: atom_id res chain seq x y z
N MET A 1 32.72 4.76 58.92
CA MET A 1 31.24 4.71 58.94
C MET A 1 30.78 4.62 57.49
N TYR A 2 30.48 3.41 57.03
CA TYR A 2 29.89 3.16 55.70
C TYR A 2 28.37 3.27 55.85
N THR A 3 27.71 4.06 55.01
CA THR A 3 26.25 3.99 54.85
C THR A 3 25.90 3.70 53.40
N SER A 4 25.04 2.69 53.25
CA SER A 4 24.60 2.04 52.03
C SER A 4 23.51 2.80 51.28
N LYS A 5 23.39 2.43 50.00
CA LYS A 5 22.36 2.70 48.95
C LYS A 5 20.90 2.67 49.49
N ILE A 6 19.86 3.20 48.82
CA ILE A 6 19.18 2.65 47.62
C ILE A 6 18.18 3.74 47.14
N ASN A 7 18.35 4.30 45.93
CA ASN A 7 17.61 4.05 44.68
C ASN A 7 16.08 4.28 44.74
N TYR A 8 15.64 5.47 44.29
CA TYR A 8 14.22 5.77 44.06
C TYR A 8 13.77 5.24 42.69
N GLY A 9 12.96 4.18 42.75
CA GLY A 9 11.90 3.78 41.81
C GLY A 9 12.07 4.10 40.32
N GLN A 10 12.47 3.10 39.55
CA GLN A 10 12.00 2.97 38.17
C GLN A 10 10.52 2.57 38.19
N HIS A 11 9.64 3.51 37.84
CA HIS A 11 8.24 3.23 37.57
C HIS A 11 8.09 2.65 36.14
N SER A 12 8.09 1.31 36.07
CA SER A 12 7.29 0.44 35.20
C SER A 12 6.74 1.01 33.86
N SER A 13 7.43 0.75 32.75
CA SER A 13 6.90 0.84 31.37
C SER A 13 6.44 -0.53 30.79
N VAL A 14 6.57 -1.61 31.56
CA VAL A 14 6.46 -3.00 31.06
C VAL A 14 4.99 -3.46 30.83
N GLY A 15 3.99 -2.60 31.00
CA GLY A 15 2.56 -2.98 30.98
C GLY A 15 1.78 -2.66 29.70
N LEU A 16 2.28 -1.77 28.82
CA LEU A 16 1.57 -1.37 27.60
C LEU A 16 1.91 -2.25 26.38
N SER A 17 3.13 -2.78 26.30
CA SER A 17 3.66 -3.53 25.16
C SER A 17 2.93 -4.86 24.91
N SER A 18 2.70 -5.67 25.95
CA SER A 18 2.00 -6.96 25.81
C SER A 18 0.52 -6.81 25.44
N ARG A 19 -0.13 -5.73 25.89
CA ARG A 19 -1.55 -5.47 25.59
C ARG A 19 -1.77 -5.09 24.13
N ILE A 20 -0.85 -4.30 23.55
CA ILE A 20 -0.88 -3.96 22.12
C ILE A 20 -0.65 -5.23 21.29
N PHE A 21 0.35 -6.03 21.65
CA PHE A 21 0.65 -7.27 20.93
C PHE A 21 -0.50 -8.29 20.97
N ILE A 22 -1.15 -8.49 22.12
CA ILE A 22 -2.35 -9.35 22.24
C ILE A 22 -3.54 -8.77 21.46
N LYS A 23 -3.72 -7.44 21.46
CA LYS A 23 -4.78 -6.78 20.69
C LYS A 23 -4.54 -6.93 19.19
N VAL A 24 -3.29 -6.82 18.74
CA VAL A 24 -2.85 -7.04 17.36
C VAL A 24 -3.11 -8.49 16.94
N ILE A 25 -2.70 -9.49 17.74
CA ILE A 25 -2.98 -10.91 17.44
C ILE A 25 -4.50 -11.19 17.39
N ASN A 26 -5.31 -10.68 18.32
CA ASN A 26 -6.76 -10.90 18.28
C ASN A 26 -7.44 -10.18 17.11
N LEU A 27 -6.85 -9.11 16.57
CA LEU A 27 -7.36 -8.39 15.39
C LEU A 27 -6.90 -9.00 14.05
N THR A 28 -5.85 -9.84 14.04
CA THR A 28 -5.41 -10.56 12.83
C THR A 28 -6.50 -11.48 12.27
N ALA A 29 -7.35 -12.04 13.14
CA ALA A 29 -8.51 -12.84 12.73
C ALA A 29 -9.54 -12.05 11.90
N ASN A 30 -9.45 -10.72 11.87
CA ASN A 30 -10.37 -9.85 11.16
C ASN A 30 -9.78 -9.24 9.87
N ILE A 31 -8.48 -9.37 9.58
CA ILE A 31 -7.87 -8.72 8.41
C ILE A 31 -8.31 -9.33 7.09
N TYR A 32 -8.46 -10.65 7.03
CA TYR A 32 -8.96 -11.33 5.83
C TYR A 32 -10.43 -11.00 5.54
N ASN A 33 -11.21 -10.65 6.56
CA ASN A 33 -12.60 -10.20 6.41
C ASN A 33 -12.71 -8.68 6.22
N ALA A 34 -11.79 -7.89 6.79
CA ALA A 34 -11.80 -6.43 6.76
C ALA A 34 -11.18 -5.86 5.47
N LEU A 35 -10.17 -6.54 4.88
CA LEU A 35 -9.56 -6.16 3.61
C LEU A 35 -10.15 -6.99 2.47
N SER A 36 -11.45 -6.80 2.20
CA SER A 36 -12.13 -7.50 1.10
C SER A 36 -11.63 -7.08 -0.30
N ILE A 37 -10.81 -6.01 -0.38
CA ILE A 37 -10.26 -5.49 -1.62
C ILE A 37 -8.86 -6.05 -1.81
N LYS A 38 -8.68 -6.94 -2.79
CA LYS A 38 -7.37 -7.35 -3.28
C LYS A 38 -6.79 -6.27 -4.19
N LEU A 39 -5.60 -5.75 -3.87
CA LEU A 39 -4.89 -4.80 -4.71
C LEU A 39 -4.48 -5.45 -6.04
N ASP A 40 -4.78 -4.78 -7.15
CA ASP A 40 -4.63 -5.34 -8.49
C ASP A 40 -4.34 -4.21 -9.49
N LEU A 41 -3.23 -4.35 -10.22
CA LEU A 41 -2.78 -3.36 -11.23
C LEU A 41 -3.82 -3.18 -12.35
N GLU A 42 -4.60 -4.21 -12.68
CA GLU A 42 -5.62 -4.14 -13.72
C GLU A 42 -6.89 -3.42 -13.25
N LYS A 43 -7.21 -3.50 -11.96
CA LYS A 43 -8.42 -2.90 -11.37
C LYS A 43 -8.28 -1.45 -10.97
N HIS A 44 -7.05 -0.90 -10.99
CA HIS A 44 -6.78 0.50 -10.63
C HIS A 44 -7.29 0.89 -9.23
N ASN A 45 -7.29 -0.06 -8.31
CA ASN A 45 -7.93 0.11 -7.01
C ASN A 45 -6.97 0.57 -5.92
N PHE A 46 -5.78 1.10 -6.27
CA PHE A 46 -4.79 1.56 -5.29
C PHE A 46 -5.34 2.62 -4.34
N ILE A 47 -6.09 3.62 -4.83
CA ILE A 47 -6.66 4.66 -3.94
C ILE A 47 -7.60 4.04 -2.92
N SER A 48 -8.52 3.18 -3.36
CA SER A 48 -9.49 2.54 -2.46
C SER A 48 -8.77 1.61 -1.48
N TRP A 49 -7.92 0.72 -1.98
CA TRP A 49 -7.15 -0.22 -1.17
C TRP A 49 -6.29 0.50 -0.13
N SER A 50 -5.50 1.50 -0.57
CA SER A 50 -4.60 2.24 0.32
C SER A 50 -5.38 3.02 1.38
N SER A 51 -6.54 3.57 1.04
CA SER A 51 -7.42 4.25 2.00
C SER A 51 -7.91 3.30 3.10
N PHE A 52 -8.43 2.13 2.73
CA PHE A 52 -8.86 1.12 3.71
C PHE A 52 -7.69 0.64 4.58
N PHE A 53 -6.52 0.41 3.97
CA PHE A 53 -5.33 -0.04 4.68
C PHE A 53 -4.84 1.01 5.70
N LYS A 54 -4.76 2.28 5.28
CA LYS A 54 -4.39 3.42 6.15
C LYS A 54 -5.37 3.58 7.33
N ILE A 55 -6.68 3.43 7.10
CA ILE A 55 -7.70 3.48 8.16
C ILE A 55 -7.48 2.33 9.15
N HIS A 56 -7.24 1.12 8.64
CA HIS A 56 -6.98 -0.05 9.49
C HIS A 56 -5.75 0.15 10.38
N LEU A 57 -4.61 0.53 9.80
CA LEU A 57 -3.39 0.82 10.57
C LEU A 57 -3.58 1.98 11.56
N GLY A 58 -4.33 3.02 11.16
CA GLY A 58 -4.68 4.14 12.03
C GLY A 58 -5.44 3.70 13.27
N SER A 59 -6.40 2.78 13.14
CA SER A 59 -7.15 2.21 14.27
C SER A 59 -6.28 1.43 15.26
N LEU A 60 -5.09 1.00 14.83
CA LEU A 60 -4.10 0.28 15.62
C LEU A 60 -2.96 1.18 16.13
N GLY A 61 -2.89 2.45 15.69
CA GLY A 61 -1.74 3.33 15.97
C GLY A 61 -0.48 2.99 15.18
N LEU A 62 -0.61 2.21 14.10
CA LEU A 62 0.52 1.67 13.31
C LEU A 62 0.76 2.40 11.99
N LYS A 63 0.00 3.46 11.69
CA LYS A 63 0.04 4.19 10.41
C LYS A 63 1.45 4.72 10.07
N HIS A 64 2.21 5.10 11.11
CA HIS A 64 3.57 5.64 10.98
C HIS A 64 4.54 4.68 10.26
N HIS A 65 4.33 3.36 10.33
CA HIS A 65 5.17 2.37 9.63
C HIS A 65 5.14 2.49 8.09
N ILE A 66 4.08 3.08 7.52
CA ILE A 66 3.92 3.26 6.08
C ILE A 66 3.91 4.74 5.64
N GLU A 67 3.99 5.68 6.59
CA GLU A 67 4.06 7.12 6.29
C GLU A 67 5.46 7.67 6.48
N GLU A 68 6.21 7.11 7.44
CA GLU A 68 7.53 7.59 7.82
C GLU A 68 8.57 6.52 7.54
N LYS A 69 9.77 6.96 7.16
CA LYS A 69 10.92 6.06 7.08
C LYS A 69 11.39 5.71 8.49
N ALA A 70 11.82 4.47 8.69
CA ALA A 70 12.41 4.04 9.96
C ALA A 70 13.50 5.03 10.41
N SER A 71 13.38 5.52 11.65
CA SER A 71 14.25 6.58 12.18
C SER A 71 15.67 6.09 12.51
N SER A 72 15.88 4.77 12.59
CA SER A 72 17.18 4.15 12.84
C SER A 72 17.45 3.01 11.86
N SER A 73 18.73 2.76 11.60
CA SER A 73 19.19 1.59 10.83
C SER A 73 19.07 0.27 11.62
N THR A 74 18.94 0.35 12.95
CA THR A 74 18.66 -0.77 13.84
C THR A 74 17.43 -0.43 14.69
N PRO A 75 16.21 -0.72 14.21
CA PRO A 75 15.00 -0.44 14.95
C PRO A 75 14.92 -1.27 16.24
N ASP A 76 14.10 -0.80 17.16
CA ASP A 76 13.72 -1.58 18.34
C ASP A 76 13.09 -2.93 17.92
N PRO A 77 13.41 -4.05 18.58
CA PRO A 77 12.90 -5.38 18.19
C PRO A 77 11.37 -5.49 18.20
N GLU A 78 10.66 -4.77 19.07
CA GLU A 78 9.19 -4.79 19.07
C GLU A 78 8.63 -4.00 17.89
N TRP A 79 9.27 -2.88 17.53
CA TRP A 79 8.94 -2.14 16.31
C TRP A 79 9.14 -3.03 15.07
N SER A 80 10.26 -3.75 14.96
CA SER A 80 10.52 -4.65 13.83
C SER A 80 9.47 -5.76 13.70
N LYS A 81 9.01 -6.35 14.81
CA LYS A 81 7.94 -7.36 14.77
C LYS A 81 6.63 -6.80 14.22
N LEU A 82 6.27 -5.58 14.62
CA LEU A 82 5.08 -4.90 14.11
C LEU A 82 5.24 -4.57 12.62
N ASP A 83 6.43 -4.14 12.21
CA ASP A 83 6.74 -3.86 10.80
C ASP A 83 6.60 -5.12 9.91
N ASP A 84 7.18 -6.25 10.33
CA ASP A 84 7.06 -7.53 9.62
C ASP A 84 5.60 -8.00 9.50
N LEU A 85 4.81 -7.76 10.55
CA LEU A 85 3.37 -8.07 10.55
C LEU A 85 2.62 -7.22 9.52
N ILE A 86 2.93 -5.92 9.44
CA ILE A 86 2.34 -5.01 8.45
C ILE A 86 2.74 -5.44 7.04
N LYS A 87 4.00 -5.81 6.80
CA LYS A 87 4.46 -6.35 5.51
C LYS A 87 3.66 -7.58 5.11
N MET A 88 3.48 -8.52 6.04
CA MET A 88 2.67 -9.72 5.79
C MET A 88 1.22 -9.35 5.45
N TRP A 89 0.61 -8.36 6.11
CA TRP A 89 -0.74 -7.90 5.78
C TRP A 89 -0.83 -7.22 4.42
N ILE A 90 0.16 -6.39 4.06
CA ILE A 90 0.24 -5.78 2.73
C ILE A 90 0.27 -6.90 1.70
N LEU A 91 1.23 -7.82 1.79
CA LEU A 91 1.39 -8.95 0.85
C LEU A 91 0.12 -9.82 0.77
N GLY A 92 -0.48 -10.13 1.92
CA GLY A 92 -1.73 -10.92 2.00
C GLY A 92 -2.94 -10.22 1.38
N SER A 93 -2.89 -8.91 1.18
CA SER A 93 -3.95 -8.12 0.53
C SER A 93 -3.74 -7.89 -0.97
N LEU A 94 -2.65 -8.41 -1.55
CA LEU A 94 -2.38 -8.31 -2.99
C LEU A 94 -3.05 -9.47 -3.75
N CYS A 95 -3.32 -9.28 -5.04
CA CYS A 95 -3.54 -10.41 -5.95
C CYS A 95 -2.23 -11.19 -6.16
N ASP A 96 -2.33 -12.46 -6.51
CA ASP A 96 -1.20 -13.40 -6.54
C ASP A 96 -0.06 -12.91 -7.46
N SER A 97 -0.40 -12.40 -8.65
CA SER A 97 0.58 -11.89 -9.61
C SER A 97 1.35 -10.68 -9.10
N LEU A 98 0.67 -9.75 -8.43
CA LEU A 98 1.30 -8.58 -7.83
C LEU A 98 2.14 -8.98 -6.61
N GLN A 99 1.66 -9.94 -5.82
CA GLN A 99 2.41 -10.47 -4.68
C GLN A 99 3.74 -11.07 -5.12
N GLU A 100 3.74 -11.93 -6.14
CA GLU A 100 4.97 -12.52 -6.71
C GLU A 100 5.95 -11.45 -7.19
N GLN A 101 5.46 -10.34 -7.74
CA GLN A 101 6.29 -9.24 -8.22
C GLN A 101 7.00 -8.48 -7.09
N VAL A 102 6.35 -8.31 -5.93
CA VAL A 102 6.86 -7.40 -4.87
C VAL A 102 7.31 -8.11 -3.58
N VAL A 103 7.12 -9.43 -3.46
CA VAL A 103 7.45 -10.20 -2.24
C VAL A 103 8.92 -10.07 -1.85
N SER A 104 9.82 -9.86 -2.82
CA SER A 104 11.25 -9.68 -2.60
C SER A 104 11.67 -8.24 -2.29
N THR A 105 10.72 -7.32 -2.06
CA THR A 105 11.04 -5.91 -1.75
C THR A 105 11.83 -5.84 -0.44
N PRO A 106 13.08 -5.34 -0.46
CA PRO A 106 13.90 -5.23 0.73
C PRO A 106 13.39 -4.11 1.63
N GLY A 107 13.85 -4.11 2.89
CA GLY A 107 13.54 -3.05 3.84
C GLY A 107 12.23 -3.28 4.61
N PHE A 108 11.65 -2.18 5.06
CA PHE A 108 10.52 -2.13 5.98
C PHE A 108 9.19 -1.98 5.26
N ALA A 109 8.08 -1.96 6.01
CA ALA A 109 6.74 -1.78 5.46
C ALA A 109 6.62 -0.53 4.57
N LYS A 110 7.30 0.57 4.92
CA LYS A 110 7.37 1.79 4.10
C LYS A 110 7.97 1.54 2.73
N ASP A 111 9.06 0.78 2.64
CA ASP A 111 9.74 0.51 1.38
C ASP A 111 8.86 -0.34 0.45
N LEU A 112 8.14 -1.33 1.01
CA LEU A 112 7.14 -2.10 0.27
C LEU A 112 5.94 -1.23 -0.17
N TRP A 113 5.48 -0.35 0.71
CA TRP A 113 4.39 0.59 0.41
C TRP A 113 4.75 1.52 -0.77
N ASP A 114 5.95 2.10 -0.73
CA ASP A 114 6.43 3.02 -1.77
C ASP A 114 6.66 2.29 -3.09
N HIS A 115 7.17 1.06 -3.05
CA HIS A 115 7.28 0.25 -4.26
C HIS A 115 5.92 0.03 -4.91
N LEU A 116 4.87 -0.29 -4.13
CA LEU A 116 3.52 -0.43 -4.66
C LEU A 116 2.98 0.89 -5.22
N GLU A 117 3.14 2.00 -4.52
CA GLU A 117 2.69 3.32 -5.00
C GLU A 117 3.33 3.69 -6.34
N ASN A 118 4.65 3.47 -6.46
CA ASN A 118 5.39 3.70 -7.71
C ASN A 118 4.92 2.76 -8.84
N LEU A 119 4.68 1.48 -8.56
CA LEU A 119 4.16 0.56 -9.58
C LEU A 119 2.82 1.02 -10.16
N PHE A 120 1.92 1.56 -9.33
CA PHE A 120 0.64 2.07 -9.80
C PHE A 120 0.76 3.40 -10.55
N HIS A 121 1.72 4.25 -10.16
CA HIS A 121 2.07 5.45 -10.90
C HIS A 121 2.62 5.10 -12.30
N ASP A 122 3.63 4.23 -12.37
CA ASP A 122 4.26 3.81 -13.62
C ASP A 122 3.29 3.06 -14.53
N ASN A 123 2.42 2.22 -13.96
CA ASN A 123 1.39 1.51 -14.73
C ASN A 123 0.39 2.48 -15.38
N LYS A 124 0.04 3.55 -14.68
CA LYS A 124 -0.83 4.62 -15.20
C LYS A 124 -0.17 5.33 -16.38
N ASP A 125 1.10 5.69 -16.26
CA ASP A 125 1.87 6.35 -17.32
C ASP A 125 2.05 5.46 -18.55
N ALA A 126 2.43 4.19 -18.35
CA ALA A 126 2.58 3.23 -19.44
C ALA A 126 1.27 3.03 -20.22
N ARG A 127 0.12 2.97 -19.52
CA ARG A 127 -1.20 2.88 -20.17
C ARG A 127 -1.55 4.15 -20.94
N ALA A 128 -1.23 5.32 -20.41
CA ALA A 128 -1.46 6.58 -21.11
C ALA A 128 -0.65 6.65 -22.41
N ILE A 129 0.63 6.26 -22.37
CA ILE A 129 1.50 6.18 -23.55
C ILE A 129 0.94 5.17 -24.58
N ASN A 130 0.56 3.97 -24.13
CA ASN A 130 -0.01 2.95 -25.01
C ASN A 130 -1.31 3.43 -25.68
N LEU A 131 -2.19 4.11 -24.93
CA LEU A 131 -3.43 4.66 -25.48
C LEU A 131 -3.18 5.82 -26.45
N ASP A 132 -2.21 6.70 -26.18
CA ASP A 132 -1.83 7.77 -27.12
C ASP A 132 -1.27 7.18 -28.43
N ASN A 133 -0.42 6.16 -28.32
CA ASN A 133 0.10 5.44 -29.49
C ASN A 133 -1.00 4.73 -30.29
N GLU A 134 -1.96 4.08 -29.61
CA GLU A 134 -3.11 3.44 -30.25
C GLU A 134 -4.00 4.48 -30.96
N LEU A 135 -4.26 5.62 -30.30
CA LEU A 135 -5.03 6.71 -30.88
C LEU A 135 -4.34 7.30 -32.13
N ARG A 136 -3.02 7.49 -32.11
CA ARG A 136 -2.24 7.99 -33.25
C ARG A 136 -2.14 7.01 -34.41
N SER A 137 -2.24 5.71 -34.14
CA SER A 137 -2.13 4.64 -35.15
C SER A 137 -3.49 4.20 -35.70
N ILE A 138 -4.60 4.68 -35.13
CA ILE A 138 -5.95 4.41 -35.64
C ILE A 138 -6.07 4.94 -37.07
N THR A 139 -6.48 4.05 -37.97
CA THR A 139 -6.87 4.38 -39.35
C THR A 139 -8.29 3.88 -39.58
N ILE A 140 -9.01 4.52 -40.50
CA ILE A 140 -10.42 4.17 -40.76
C ILE A 140 -10.57 2.75 -41.31
N GLY A 141 -9.63 2.30 -42.15
CA GLY A 141 -9.64 0.96 -42.73
C GLY A 141 -10.99 0.61 -43.36
N ASN A 142 -11.56 -0.51 -42.92
CA ASN A 142 -12.89 -0.99 -43.33
C ASN A 142 -14.02 -0.60 -42.36
N MET A 143 -13.74 0.24 -41.35
CA MET A 143 -14.76 0.71 -40.42
C MET A 143 -15.69 1.72 -41.11
N THR A 144 -16.95 1.74 -40.70
CA THR A 144 -17.81 2.87 -41.00
C THR A 144 -17.31 4.13 -40.29
N ILE A 145 -17.70 5.31 -40.80
CA ILE A 145 -17.38 6.59 -40.16
C ILE A 145 -17.84 6.61 -38.69
N ASN A 146 -19.02 6.04 -38.41
CA ASN A 146 -19.56 6.02 -37.05
C ASN A 146 -18.73 5.14 -36.11
N GLU A 147 -18.37 3.93 -36.53
CA GLU A 147 -17.50 3.03 -35.74
C GLU A 147 -16.13 3.66 -35.46
N TYR A 148 -15.56 4.31 -36.47
CA TYR A 148 -14.29 5.03 -36.34
C TYR A 148 -14.39 6.18 -35.32
N CYS A 149 -15.42 7.03 -35.43
CA CYS A 149 -15.65 8.12 -34.49
C CYS A 149 -15.90 7.61 -33.06
N THR A 150 -16.67 6.52 -32.90
CA THR A 150 -16.89 5.89 -31.59
C THR A 150 -15.60 5.36 -30.99
N LYS A 151 -14.74 4.72 -31.79
CA LYS A 151 -13.46 4.18 -31.32
C LYS A 151 -12.52 5.29 -30.83
N ILE A 152 -12.38 6.36 -31.61
CA ILE A 152 -11.58 7.55 -31.22
C ILE A 152 -12.11 8.16 -29.93
N LYS A 153 -13.43 8.36 -29.84
CA LYS A 153 -14.07 8.98 -28.66
C LYS A 153 -13.83 8.14 -27.40
N SER A 154 -14.01 6.81 -27.49
CA SER A 154 -13.77 5.90 -26.37
C SER A 154 -12.31 5.98 -25.86
N MET A 155 -11.33 6.07 -26.76
CA MET A 155 -9.92 6.20 -26.36
C MET A 155 -9.61 7.56 -25.75
N ALA A 156 -10.15 8.64 -26.32
CA ALA A 156 -10.01 9.98 -25.76
C ALA A 156 -10.62 10.08 -24.35
N ASP A 157 -11.79 9.47 -24.13
CA ASP A 157 -12.44 9.41 -22.82
C ASP A 157 -11.59 8.60 -21.81
N ARG A 158 -10.98 7.49 -22.24
CA ARG A 158 -10.05 6.70 -21.40
C ARG A 158 -8.79 7.49 -21.03
N LEU A 159 -8.19 8.21 -21.98
CA LEU A 159 -7.03 9.09 -21.73
C LEU A 159 -7.39 10.20 -20.73
N LYS A 160 -8.56 10.81 -20.87
CA LYS A 160 -9.06 11.83 -19.93
C LYS A 160 -9.22 11.27 -18.51
N ASN A 161 -9.71 10.04 -18.39
CA ASN A 161 -9.85 9.37 -17.09
C ASN A 161 -8.49 9.05 -16.45
N LEU A 162 -7.47 8.71 -17.24
CA LEU A 162 -6.10 8.55 -16.74
C LEU A 162 -5.49 9.90 -16.34
N GLY A 163 -5.72 10.99 -17.09
CA GLY A 163 -5.19 12.32 -16.75
C GLY A 163 -5.79 12.96 -15.49
N SER A 164 -6.83 12.36 -14.90
CA SER A 164 -7.38 12.84 -13.64
C SER A 164 -6.37 12.55 -12.51
N PRO A 165 -6.03 13.56 -11.67
CA PRO A 165 -5.05 13.36 -10.60
C PRO A 165 -5.52 12.24 -9.68
N LEU A 166 -4.57 11.46 -9.15
CA LEU A 166 -4.80 10.60 -8.00
C LEU A 166 -5.04 11.53 -6.79
N MET A 167 -6.19 12.19 -6.73
CA MET A 167 -6.59 12.95 -5.54
C MET A 167 -7.05 11.94 -4.50
N VAL A 168 -6.18 11.62 -3.54
CA VAL A 168 -6.31 11.83 -2.08
C VAL A 168 -4.97 11.49 -1.42
#